data_AF-A0A1A0HEY2-F1
#
_entry.id   AF-A0A1A0HEY2-F1
#
_cell.length_a   1.000
_cell.length_b   1.000
_cell.length_c   1.000
_cell.angle_alpha   90.00
_cell.angle_beta   90.00
_cell.angle_gamma   90.00
#
_symmetry.space_group_name_H-M   'P 1'
#
loop_
_entity.id
_entity.type
_entity.pdbx_description
1 polymer ?
#
loop_
_entity_poly.entity_id
_entity_poly.type
_entity_poly.pdbx_seq_one_letter_code
_entity_poly.pdbx_strand_id
1 'polypeptide(L)'
;MTLGIRAAAISYLLSLVFVMIIRNDTVEIDPGAKSLEGLLICTRVSYSIINSPSLTLQSNVYNGGRFSVSSTDELGASVLMTGRRFDNYGLIVFNSLCVQADCLYDIDAKEAFLNNGTMFFGFFGASTKSSNMYVTSVVSWENTGTMIFMQSPGLSTSLLIGDFQRLTRDFSITNKGVICFRNLVWLVTTPIGGDGCINVGSGSILEMHFPDFSPKPNQIINLDSSDSVLRALGLEELLDVIPVIKITGLGGGNSIEIDLPYEESISTGYCTTTGRLSLGIAHKNRVFFEVGPGYNVSDFKTQKTLVGNKITVDDPSPHEPPLACKCDTDFYSAPAANSSQVPSI
;
A
#
# COMPACT_ATOMS: atom_id res chain seq x y z
N MET A 1 -10.01 68.74 5.82
CA MET A 1 -9.86 67.92 4.60
C MET A 1 -8.94 66.74 4.94
N THR A 2 -9.47 65.73 5.64
CA THR A 2 -8.74 64.50 6.02
C THR A 2 -9.77 63.41 6.33
N LEU A 3 -10.47 62.96 5.29
CA LEU A 3 -11.31 61.76 5.33
C LEU A 3 -10.99 60.96 4.08
N GLY A 4 -10.39 59.78 4.25
CA GLY A 4 -10.11 58.87 3.16
C GLY A 4 -8.88 58.03 3.48
N ILE A 5 -8.98 56.73 3.22
CA ILE A 5 -7.93 55.71 3.43
C ILE A 5 -7.82 55.17 4.87
N ARG A 6 -8.93 54.64 5.41
CA ARG A 6 -8.89 53.56 6.43
C ARG A 6 -10.02 52.52 6.22
N ALA A 7 -10.24 52.11 4.97
CA ALA A 7 -11.27 51.12 4.64
C ALA A 7 -10.78 50.03 3.66
N ALA A 8 -9.49 49.67 3.74
CA ALA A 8 -8.92 48.59 2.91
C ALA A 8 -8.00 47.63 3.70
N ALA A 9 -8.14 47.55 5.01
CA ALA A 9 -7.28 46.71 5.87
C ALA A 9 -8.02 45.64 6.69
N ILE A 10 -9.34 45.48 6.53
CA ILE A 10 -10.14 44.54 7.35
C ILE A 10 -10.75 43.40 6.52
N SER A 11 -10.55 43.36 5.20
CA SER A 11 -11.09 42.27 4.36
C SER A 11 -10.14 41.08 4.14
N TYR A 12 -8.97 41.07 4.79
CA TYR A 12 -7.89 40.08 4.55
C TYR A 12 -7.62 39.11 5.71
N LEU A 13 -8.48 39.06 6.74
CA LEU A 13 -8.17 38.38 8.02
C LEU A 13 -9.08 37.22 8.42
N LEU A 14 -10.00 36.76 7.57
CA LEU A 14 -10.86 35.62 7.90
C LEU A 14 -11.04 34.68 6.70
N SER A 15 -9.95 34.11 6.19
CA SER A 15 -10.04 32.77 5.61
C SER A 15 -10.23 31.79 6.77
N LEU A 16 -11.46 31.72 7.30
CA LEU A 16 -11.84 30.71 8.27
C LEU A 16 -11.75 29.35 7.55
N VAL A 17 -10.69 28.60 7.82
CA VAL A 17 -10.57 27.22 7.37
C VAL A 17 -11.64 26.43 8.12
N PHE A 18 -12.75 26.10 7.44
CA PHE A 18 -13.83 25.31 8.02
C PHE A 18 -13.41 23.83 8.04
N VAL A 19 -12.90 23.36 9.17
CA VAL A 19 -12.70 21.92 9.40
C VAL A 19 -14.05 21.29 9.74
N MET A 20 -14.47 20.25 9.02
CA MET A 20 -15.61 19.42 9.39
C MET A 20 -15.23 18.56 10.59
N ILE A 21 -15.99 18.68 11.69
CA ILE A 21 -15.74 17.91 12.91
C ILE A 21 -16.87 16.91 13.12
N ILE A 22 -16.54 15.62 13.11
CA ILE A 22 -17.48 14.54 13.41
C ILE A 22 -17.38 14.21 14.90
N ARG A 23 -18.44 14.51 15.65
CA ARG A 23 -18.55 14.26 17.11
C ARG A 23 -19.59 13.20 17.49
N ASN A 24 -20.42 12.81 16.54
CA ASN A 24 -21.44 11.77 16.68
C ASN A 24 -21.35 10.88 15.44
N ASP A 25 -21.93 9.69 15.53
CA ASP A 25 -22.07 8.83 14.36
C ASP A 25 -22.87 9.54 13.28
N THR A 26 -22.29 9.62 12.08
CA THR A 26 -22.86 10.30 10.92
C THR A 26 -22.81 9.35 9.73
N VAL A 27 -23.95 9.20 9.05
CA VAL A 27 -24.07 8.45 7.80
C VAL A 27 -24.66 9.38 6.74
N GLU A 28 -24.02 9.42 5.58
CA GLU A 28 -24.51 10.13 4.39
C GLU A 28 -24.65 9.14 3.25
N ILE A 29 -25.79 9.18 2.55
CA ILE A 29 -26.12 8.28 1.45
C ILE A 29 -26.37 9.14 0.21
N ASP A 30 -25.73 8.77 -0.91
CA ASP A 30 -25.82 9.45 -2.20
C ASP A 30 -25.62 10.98 -2.12
N PRO A 31 -24.58 11.49 -1.43
CA PRO A 31 -24.40 12.93 -1.27
C PRO A 31 -24.01 13.65 -2.58
N GLY A 32 -23.87 12.92 -3.69
CA GLY A 32 -23.28 13.42 -4.92
C GLY A 32 -21.78 13.71 -4.76
N ALA A 33 -21.25 14.64 -5.56
CA ALA A 33 -19.88 15.10 -5.40
C ALA A 33 -19.77 16.01 -4.17
N LYS A 34 -18.78 15.74 -3.32
CA LYS A 34 -18.57 16.45 -2.06
C LYS A 34 -17.14 16.91 -1.94
N SER A 35 -16.95 18.15 -1.47
CA SER A 35 -15.63 18.67 -1.10
C SER A 35 -15.63 19.06 0.37
N LEU A 36 -14.63 18.58 1.10
CA LEU A 36 -14.39 18.94 2.48
C LEU A 36 -13.07 19.70 2.56
N GLU A 37 -13.13 20.91 3.09
CA GLU A 37 -11.93 21.72 3.33
C GLU A 37 -11.02 21.02 4.33
N GLY A 38 -11.51 20.51 5.46
CA GLY A 38 -10.74 19.63 6.35
C GLY A 38 -11.64 18.65 7.07
N LEU A 39 -11.06 17.57 7.63
CA LEU A 39 -11.82 16.52 8.30
C LEU A 39 -11.15 16.13 9.62
N LEU A 40 -11.89 16.25 10.72
CA LEU A 40 -11.53 15.74 12.02
C LEU A 40 -12.63 14.78 12.51
N ILE A 41 -12.28 13.51 12.66
CA ILE A 41 -13.16 12.49 13.23
C ILE A 41 -12.68 12.20 14.64
N CYS A 42 -13.51 12.50 15.64
CA CYS A 42 -13.18 12.25 17.03
C CYS A 42 -13.06 10.74 17.33
N THR A 43 -12.49 10.39 18.47
CA THR A 43 -12.41 9.00 18.89
C THR A 43 -13.79 8.42 19.18
N ARG A 44 -13.95 7.11 18.93
CA ARG A 44 -15.19 6.35 19.19
C ARG A 44 -16.44 6.81 18.45
N VAL A 45 -16.29 7.56 17.36
CA VAL A 45 -17.41 7.91 16.46
C VAL A 45 -17.11 7.45 15.05
N SER A 46 -18.16 7.33 14.24
CA SER A 46 -18.09 6.90 12.85
C SER A 46 -18.60 7.98 11.89
N TYR A 47 -17.93 8.08 10.74
CA TYR A 47 -18.39 8.85 9.61
C TYR A 47 -18.41 7.93 8.39
N SER A 48 -19.60 7.67 7.87
CA SER A 48 -19.81 6.79 6.73
C SER A 48 -20.42 7.57 5.58
N ILE A 49 -19.80 7.50 4.41
CA ILE A 49 -20.32 8.07 3.17
C ILE A 49 -20.55 6.92 2.20
N ILE A 50 -21.77 6.78 1.73
CA ILE A 50 -22.19 5.73 0.82
C ILE A 50 -22.49 6.37 -0.54
N ASN A 51 -21.95 5.81 -1.62
CA ASN A 51 -22.18 6.22 -3.02
C ASN A 51 -21.81 7.69 -3.32
N SER A 52 -20.64 8.12 -2.86
CA SER A 52 -20.11 9.44 -3.24
C SER A 52 -19.21 9.31 -4.47
N PRO A 53 -19.67 9.68 -5.68
CA PRO A 53 -18.89 9.52 -6.91
C PRO A 53 -17.54 10.28 -6.86
N SER A 54 -17.45 11.34 -6.05
CA SER A 54 -16.20 12.07 -5.80
C SER A 54 -16.26 12.77 -4.44
N LEU A 55 -15.47 12.27 -3.48
CA LEU A 55 -15.19 12.97 -2.22
C LEU A 55 -13.79 13.58 -2.30
N THR A 56 -13.70 14.91 -2.31
CA THR A 56 -12.42 15.62 -2.25
C THR A 56 -12.12 16.08 -0.82
N LEU A 57 -10.92 15.77 -0.30
CA LEU A 57 -10.41 16.23 1.00
C LEU A 57 -9.25 17.22 0.74
N GLN A 58 -9.51 18.52 0.87
CA GLN A 58 -8.62 19.58 0.35
C GLN A 58 -7.55 20.06 1.35
N SER A 59 -7.73 19.80 2.64
CA SER A 59 -6.78 20.12 3.71
C SER A 59 -6.57 18.90 4.60
N ASN A 60 -6.16 19.14 5.84
CA ASN A 60 -5.73 18.09 6.75
C ASN A 60 -6.88 17.15 7.14
N VAL A 61 -6.54 15.87 7.23
CA VAL A 61 -7.42 14.81 7.69
C VAL A 61 -6.84 14.22 8.96
N TYR A 62 -7.64 14.20 10.01
CA TYR A 62 -7.31 13.61 11.31
C TYR A 62 -8.41 12.60 11.67
N ASN A 63 -8.10 11.31 11.60
CA ASN A 63 -9.04 10.26 11.95
C ASN A 63 -8.66 9.58 13.27
N GLY A 64 -9.41 9.86 14.34
CA GLY A 64 -9.33 9.11 15.60
C GLY A 64 -10.44 8.05 15.77
N GLY A 65 -11.41 8.01 14.86
CA GLY A 65 -12.60 7.17 14.94
C GLY A 65 -12.67 6.16 13.79
N ARG A 66 -13.85 6.04 13.18
CA ARG A 66 -14.06 5.23 11.97
C ARG A 66 -14.44 6.14 10.81
N PHE A 67 -13.73 6.06 9.70
CA PHE A 67 -14.07 6.73 8.46
C PHE A 67 -14.29 5.69 7.37
N SER A 68 -15.47 5.68 6.76
CA SER A 68 -15.73 4.77 5.64
C SER A 68 -16.34 5.48 4.45
N VAL A 69 -15.86 5.14 3.26
CA VAL A 69 -16.43 5.55 1.99
C VAL A 69 -16.67 4.29 1.17
N SER A 70 -17.93 3.97 0.88
CA SER A 70 -18.29 2.72 0.22
C SER A 70 -19.22 2.92 -0.96
N SER A 71 -19.17 2.00 -1.91
CA SER A 71 -20.16 1.89 -2.99
C SER A 71 -21.14 0.76 -2.77
N THR A 72 -22.36 0.98 -3.25
CA THR A 72 -23.49 0.06 -3.30
C THR A 72 -24.26 0.32 -4.60
N ASP A 73 -25.08 -0.64 -5.05
CA ASP A 73 -26.07 -0.45 -6.13
C ASP A 73 -25.52 0.15 -7.44
N GLU A 74 -24.37 -0.35 -7.92
CA GLU A 74 -23.68 0.09 -9.15
C GLU A 74 -23.17 1.55 -9.14
N LEU A 75 -23.33 2.29 -8.04
CA LEU A 75 -22.85 3.66 -7.92
C LEU A 75 -21.39 3.69 -7.46
N GLY A 76 -20.53 4.36 -8.22
CA GLY A 76 -19.11 4.50 -7.86
C GLY A 76 -18.90 5.29 -6.57
N ALA A 77 -17.83 4.96 -5.84
CA ALA A 77 -17.39 5.73 -4.69
C ALA A 77 -15.88 6.01 -4.79
N SER A 78 -15.51 7.29 -4.74
CA SER A 78 -14.11 7.73 -4.88
C SER A 78 -13.72 8.72 -3.80
N VAL A 79 -12.47 8.65 -3.36
CA VAL A 79 -11.84 9.57 -2.42
C VAL A 79 -10.58 10.11 -3.07
N LEU A 80 -10.49 11.44 -3.13
CA LEU A 80 -9.29 12.16 -3.54
C LEU A 80 -8.90 13.10 -2.40
N MET A 81 -7.72 12.90 -1.83
CA MET A 81 -7.15 13.84 -0.88
C MET A 81 -5.98 14.60 -1.53
N THR A 82 -6.04 15.92 -1.46
CA THR A 82 -4.97 16.82 -1.94
C THR A 82 -4.40 17.70 -0.82
N GLY A 83 -4.84 17.47 0.41
CA GLY A 83 -4.41 18.20 1.60
C GLY A 83 -2.95 17.96 1.98
N ARG A 84 -2.47 18.74 2.95
CA ARG A 84 -1.06 18.67 3.39
C ARG A 84 -0.78 17.45 4.25
N ARG A 85 -1.67 17.15 5.19
CA ARG A 85 -1.42 16.13 6.22
C ARG A 85 -2.56 15.15 6.39
N PHE A 86 -2.23 13.86 6.43
CA PHE A 86 -3.14 12.76 6.71
C PHE A 86 -2.64 11.98 7.92
N ASP A 87 -3.41 12.01 9.01
CA ASP A 87 -3.13 11.30 10.24
C ASP A 87 -4.27 10.32 10.55
N ASN A 88 -3.99 9.02 10.49
CA ASN A 88 -4.93 7.98 10.89
C ASN A 88 -4.48 7.28 12.17
N TYR A 89 -5.31 7.34 13.21
CA TYR A 89 -5.20 6.59 14.46
C TYR A 89 -6.36 5.62 14.67
N GLY A 90 -7.34 5.63 13.77
CA GLY A 90 -8.56 4.84 13.85
C GLY A 90 -8.68 3.82 12.73
N LEU A 91 -9.91 3.58 12.29
CA LEU A 91 -10.22 2.68 11.18
C LEU A 91 -10.62 3.48 9.94
N ILE A 92 -10.02 3.16 8.80
CA ILE A 92 -10.40 3.68 7.48
C ILE A 92 -10.82 2.55 6.58
N VAL A 93 -11.94 2.71 5.88
CA VAL A 93 -12.51 1.69 4.99
C VAL A 93 -12.98 2.35 3.70
N PHE A 94 -12.21 2.20 2.64
CA PHE A 94 -12.57 2.62 1.30
C PHE A 94 -12.94 1.36 0.50
N ASN A 95 -14.24 1.14 0.30
CA ASN A 95 -14.76 -0.12 -0.22
C ASN A 95 -15.63 0.06 -1.47
N SER A 96 -15.09 -0.38 -2.60
CA SER A 96 -15.80 -0.54 -3.86
C SER A 96 -15.60 -1.92 -4.49
N LEU A 97 -15.43 -2.96 -3.67
CA LEU A 97 -15.25 -4.34 -4.14
C LEU A 97 -16.49 -4.92 -4.83
N CYS A 98 -17.67 -4.33 -4.65
CA CYS A 98 -18.94 -4.88 -5.15
C CYS A 98 -19.47 -4.22 -6.43
N VAL A 99 -18.79 -3.19 -6.95
CA VAL A 99 -19.32 -2.36 -8.04
C VAL A 99 -18.37 -2.30 -9.23
N GLN A 100 -18.90 -2.60 -10.42
CA GLN A 100 -18.23 -2.47 -11.71
C GLN A 100 -18.23 -1.00 -12.20
N ALA A 101 -17.76 -0.08 -11.36
CA ALA A 101 -17.61 1.33 -11.70
C ALA A 101 -16.17 1.78 -11.46
N ASP A 102 -15.75 2.80 -12.20
CA ASP A 102 -14.46 3.46 -11.96
C ASP A 102 -14.45 4.08 -10.57
N CYS A 103 -13.52 3.63 -9.74
CA CYS A 103 -13.32 4.13 -8.39
C CYS A 103 -11.87 4.57 -8.24
N LEU A 104 -11.66 5.70 -7.57
CA LEU A 104 -10.34 6.22 -7.25
C LEU A 104 -10.22 6.36 -5.74
N TYR A 105 -9.19 5.74 -5.15
CA TYR A 105 -8.81 5.98 -3.76
C TYR A 105 -7.39 6.52 -3.74
N ASP A 106 -7.30 7.83 -3.57
CA ASP A 106 -6.07 8.60 -3.67
C ASP A 106 -5.87 9.42 -2.39
N ILE A 107 -4.81 9.08 -1.66
CA ILE A 107 -4.29 9.88 -0.56
C ILE A 107 -2.96 10.49 -1.02
N ASP A 108 -3.02 11.71 -1.53
CA ASP A 108 -1.86 12.49 -1.97
C ASP A 108 -1.55 13.61 -0.98
N ALA A 109 -0.92 13.23 0.13
CA ALA A 109 -0.58 14.15 1.21
C ALA A 109 0.65 15.00 0.86
N LYS A 110 0.47 16.30 0.65
CA LYS A 110 1.56 17.22 0.23
C LYS A 110 2.68 17.42 1.25
N GLU A 111 2.52 16.93 2.48
CA GLU A 111 3.56 16.99 3.51
C GLU A 111 3.71 15.67 4.24
N ALA A 112 2.70 15.24 4.97
CA ALA A 112 2.85 14.12 5.89
C ALA A 112 1.72 13.11 5.77
N PHE A 113 2.11 11.84 5.63
CA PHE A 113 1.24 10.69 5.81
C PHE A 113 1.67 9.92 7.06
N LEU A 114 0.74 9.71 7.98
CA LEU A 114 0.93 8.93 9.19
C LEU A 114 -0.24 7.94 9.38
N ASN A 115 0.07 6.65 9.40
CA ASN A 115 -0.88 5.61 9.78
C ASN A 115 -0.42 4.84 11.03
N ASN A 116 -1.14 5.02 12.12
CA ASN A 116 -1.02 4.23 13.36
C ASN A 116 -2.25 3.35 13.61
N GLY A 117 -3.28 3.46 12.76
CA GLY A 117 -4.51 2.69 12.85
C GLY A 117 -4.58 1.57 11.80
N THR A 118 -5.78 1.27 11.34
CA THR A 118 -6.03 0.28 10.29
C THR A 118 -6.68 0.93 9.08
N MET A 119 -6.22 0.58 7.88
CA MET A 119 -6.75 1.09 6.63
C MET A 119 -7.08 -0.07 5.68
N PHE A 120 -8.28 -0.07 5.13
CA PHE A 120 -8.73 -1.00 4.11
C PHE A 120 -9.06 -0.24 2.84
N PHE A 121 -8.52 -0.70 1.72
CA PHE A 121 -8.78 -0.20 0.38
C PHE A 121 -9.21 -1.39 -0.48
N GLY A 122 -10.37 -1.30 -1.13
CA GLY A 122 -10.93 -2.40 -1.91
C GLY A 122 -11.62 -1.91 -3.16
N PHE A 123 -11.35 -2.46 -4.34
CA PHE A 123 -12.12 -2.14 -5.57
C PHE A 123 -12.25 -3.33 -6.53
N PHE A 124 -13.31 -3.32 -7.35
CA PHE A 124 -13.65 -4.44 -8.24
C PHE A 124 -12.73 -4.57 -9.48
N GLY A 125 -12.08 -3.49 -9.93
CA GLY A 125 -11.09 -3.55 -11.01
C GLY A 125 -11.67 -3.62 -12.43
N ALA A 126 -12.85 -3.05 -12.65
CA ALA A 126 -13.65 -3.26 -13.86
C ALA A 126 -13.18 -2.56 -15.15
N SER A 127 -12.19 -1.66 -15.12
CA SER A 127 -11.75 -0.96 -16.34
C SER A 127 -10.25 -0.64 -16.36
N THR A 128 -9.65 -0.82 -17.53
CA THR A 128 -8.21 -1.01 -17.78
C THR A 128 -7.34 0.26 -17.73
N LYS A 129 -7.81 1.39 -17.20
CA LYS A 129 -7.05 2.66 -17.28
C LYS A 129 -7.09 3.64 -16.10
N SER A 130 -8.05 3.57 -15.17
CA SER A 130 -8.26 4.65 -14.18
C SER A 130 -8.29 4.20 -12.72
N SER A 131 -8.44 2.90 -12.44
CA SER A 131 -8.54 2.39 -11.06
C SER A 131 -7.16 2.08 -10.48
N ASN A 132 -6.53 3.09 -9.90
CA ASN A 132 -5.27 2.96 -9.15
C ASN A 132 -5.51 3.32 -7.68
N MET A 133 -4.75 2.69 -6.79
CA MET A 133 -4.69 3.07 -5.37
C MET A 133 -3.40 3.83 -5.12
N TYR A 134 -3.52 5.01 -4.51
CA TYR A 134 -2.39 5.86 -4.18
C TYR A 134 -2.38 6.16 -2.68
N VAL A 135 -1.24 5.96 -2.05
CA VAL A 135 -0.96 6.48 -0.71
C VAL A 135 0.41 7.12 -0.71
N THR A 136 0.45 8.41 -1.02
CA THR A 136 1.67 9.14 -1.34
C THR A 136 1.89 10.30 -0.39
N SER A 137 3.16 10.64 -0.20
CA SER A 137 3.55 11.89 0.47
C SER A 137 4.94 12.33 0.02
N VAL A 138 5.23 13.62 0.10
CA VAL A 138 6.49 14.21 -0.41
C VAL A 138 7.47 14.66 0.68
N VAL A 139 7.02 14.80 1.95
CA VAL A 139 7.92 15.19 3.06
C VAL A 139 8.10 14.06 4.08
N SER A 140 7.04 13.37 4.51
CA SER A 140 7.15 12.25 5.45
C SER A 140 6.07 11.20 5.23
N TRP A 141 6.44 9.92 5.37
CA TRP A 141 5.52 8.79 5.24
C TRP A 141 5.88 7.74 6.27
N GLU A 142 4.98 7.51 7.22
CA GLU A 142 5.15 6.51 8.28
C GLU A 142 3.91 5.64 8.44
N ASN A 143 4.12 4.33 8.48
CA ASN A 143 3.12 3.34 8.84
C ASN A 143 3.60 2.51 10.04
N THR A 144 2.93 2.61 11.17
CA THR A 144 3.09 1.67 12.30
C THR A 144 1.88 0.75 12.47
N GLY A 145 0.79 1.06 11.76
CA GLY A 145 -0.46 0.31 11.79
C GLY A 145 -0.58 -0.75 10.69
N THR A 146 -1.81 -1.02 10.27
CA THR A 146 -2.13 -2.00 9.23
C THR A 146 -2.70 -1.29 8.00
N MET A 147 -2.23 -1.67 6.81
CA MET A 147 -2.76 -1.20 5.54
C MET A 147 -3.06 -2.41 4.66
N ILE A 148 -4.30 -2.55 4.21
CA ILE A 148 -4.78 -3.68 3.41
C ILE A 148 -5.34 -3.15 2.10
N PHE A 149 -4.76 -3.60 1.00
CA PHE A 149 -5.16 -3.23 -0.35
C PHE A 149 -5.65 -4.48 -1.08
N MET A 150 -6.87 -4.43 -1.61
CA MET A 150 -7.44 -5.58 -2.32
C MET A 150 -8.08 -5.14 -3.63
N GLN A 151 -7.81 -5.89 -4.68
CA GLN A 151 -8.56 -5.84 -5.92
C GLN A 151 -9.34 -7.15 -6.08
N SER A 152 -10.59 -7.08 -6.55
CA SER A 152 -11.33 -8.29 -6.92
C SER A 152 -10.56 -9.09 -7.98
N PRO A 153 -10.71 -10.42 -8.04
CA PRO A 153 -9.98 -11.26 -8.99
C PRO A 153 -10.15 -10.78 -10.44
N GLY A 154 -9.05 -10.74 -11.19
CA GLY A 154 -9.03 -10.19 -12.54
C GLY A 154 -7.61 -9.78 -12.95
N LEU A 155 -7.50 -8.82 -13.88
CA LEU A 155 -6.21 -8.23 -14.22
C LEU A 155 -5.73 -7.34 -13.08
N SER A 156 -4.57 -7.69 -12.51
CA SER A 156 -3.95 -6.93 -11.43
C SER A 156 -3.62 -5.51 -11.90
N THR A 157 -3.92 -4.52 -11.06
CA THR A 157 -3.62 -3.10 -11.30
C THR A 157 -2.47 -2.62 -10.40
N SER A 158 -2.00 -1.40 -10.66
CA SER A 158 -0.88 -0.82 -9.93
C SER A 158 -1.29 -0.30 -8.55
N LEU A 159 -0.48 -0.61 -7.55
CA LEU A 159 -0.47 0.01 -6.22
C LEU A 159 0.71 0.97 -6.14
N LEU A 160 0.44 2.23 -5.75
CA LEU A 160 1.45 3.28 -5.66
C LEU A 160 1.55 3.81 -4.23
N ILE A 161 2.71 3.61 -3.61
CA ILE A 161 3.00 4.00 -2.23
C ILE A 161 4.31 4.79 -2.20
N GLY A 162 4.35 5.88 -1.43
CA GLY A 162 5.54 6.72 -1.23
C GLY A 162 5.57 7.95 -2.15
N ASP A 163 6.73 8.25 -2.75
CA ASP A 163 6.89 9.36 -3.70
C ASP A 163 7.12 8.79 -5.11
N PHE A 164 6.01 8.49 -5.80
CA PHE A 164 6.08 7.94 -7.15
C PHE A 164 6.56 8.95 -8.20
N GLN A 165 6.36 10.26 -7.95
CA GLN A 165 6.81 11.32 -8.84
C GLN A 165 8.30 11.63 -8.68
N ARG A 166 8.94 11.08 -7.63
CA ARG A 166 10.35 11.28 -7.30
C ARG A 166 10.70 12.77 -7.18
N LEU A 167 9.80 13.56 -6.61
CA LEU A 167 9.98 15.00 -6.45
C LEU A 167 11.04 15.31 -5.40
N THR A 168 11.21 14.42 -4.42
CA THR A 168 12.11 14.63 -3.28
C THR A 168 13.28 13.65 -3.33
N ARG A 169 14.51 14.18 -3.47
CA ARG A 169 15.73 13.37 -3.32
C ARG A 169 15.86 12.90 -1.88
N ASP A 170 16.38 11.69 -1.69
CA ASP A 170 16.60 11.05 -0.39
C ASP A 170 15.34 10.79 0.45
N PHE A 171 14.16 10.94 -0.15
CA PHE A 171 12.91 10.54 0.49
C PHE A 171 12.83 9.02 0.62
N SER A 172 12.40 8.55 1.79
CA SER A 172 12.14 7.14 2.06
C SER A 172 10.85 7.01 2.85
N ILE A 173 10.15 5.90 2.64
CA ILE A 173 9.00 5.55 3.46
C ILE A 173 9.45 4.72 4.66
N THR A 174 8.81 4.90 5.81
CA THR A 174 9.07 4.09 7.02
C THR A 174 7.88 3.19 7.31
N ASN A 175 8.07 1.87 7.20
CA ASN A 175 7.07 0.86 7.54
C ASN A 175 7.53 0.03 8.76
N LYS A 176 6.89 0.24 9.90
CA LYS A 176 7.03 -0.56 11.13
C LYS A 176 5.81 -1.44 11.40
N GLY A 177 4.74 -1.23 10.64
CA GLY A 177 3.50 -2.01 10.69
C GLY A 177 3.46 -3.10 9.62
N VAL A 178 2.26 -3.36 9.10
CA VAL A 178 2.04 -4.32 8.01
C VAL A 178 1.35 -3.67 6.82
N ILE A 179 1.85 -3.95 5.61
CA ILE A 179 1.24 -3.59 4.33
C ILE A 179 0.89 -4.89 3.61
N CYS A 180 -0.39 -5.13 3.40
CA CYS A 180 -0.92 -6.32 2.75
C CYS A 180 -1.52 -5.93 1.40
N PHE A 181 -1.25 -6.68 0.35
CA PHE A 181 -1.92 -6.44 -0.92
C PHE A 181 -2.25 -7.71 -1.70
N ARG A 182 -3.46 -7.76 -2.27
CA ARG A 182 -4.00 -8.90 -3.03
C ARG A 182 -4.44 -8.48 -4.43
N ASN A 183 -4.04 -9.27 -5.42
CA ASN A 183 -4.27 -9.05 -6.84
C ASN A 183 -3.78 -7.67 -7.31
N LEU A 184 -2.63 -7.22 -6.81
CA LEU A 184 -2.06 -5.91 -7.14
C LEU A 184 -0.58 -6.02 -7.48
N VAL A 185 -0.12 -5.11 -8.34
CA VAL A 185 1.29 -4.95 -8.67
C VAL A 185 1.82 -3.71 -7.95
N TRP A 186 2.73 -3.89 -7.00
CA TRP A 186 3.42 -2.78 -6.37
C TRP A 186 4.84 -2.66 -6.92
N LEU A 187 5.04 -1.68 -7.80
CA LEU A 187 6.37 -1.22 -8.21
C LEU A 187 6.92 -0.28 -7.14
N VAL A 188 7.97 -0.69 -6.45
CA VAL A 188 8.64 0.14 -5.46
C VAL A 188 9.42 1.23 -6.16
N THR A 189 8.99 2.48 -5.99
CA THR A 189 9.63 3.68 -6.54
C THR A 189 10.31 4.55 -5.48
N THR A 190 10.27 4.12 -4.22
CA THR A 190 10.79 4.86 -3.07
C THR A 190 11.44 3.88 -2.11
N PRO A 191 12.65 4.16 -1.58
CA PRO A 191 13.30 3.29 -0.60
C PRO A 191 12.42 3.04 0.62
N ILE A 192 12.40 1.78 1.07
CA ILE A 192 11.58 1.34 2.21
C ILE A 192 12.50 1.07 3.42
N GLY A 193 12.29 1.83 4.48
CA GLY A 193 12.89 1.62 5.80
C GLY A 193 11.90 1.09 6.82
N GLY A 194 12.42 0.76 8.00
CA GLY A 194 11.65 0.18 9.11
C GLY A 194 11.87 -1.33 9.28
N ASP A 195 11.15 -1.89 10.23
CA ASP A 195 11.21 -3.29 10.67
C ASP A 195 9.84 -3.99 10.57
N GLY A 196 8.91 -3.38 9.83
CA GLY A 196 7.60 -3.94 9.56
C GLY A 196 7.61 -5.05 8.52
N CYS A 197 6.42 -5.35 8.01
CA CYS A 197 6.24 -6.39 7.00
C CYS A 197 5.47 -5.90 5.76
N ILE A 198 5.87 -6.41 4.60
CA ILE A 198 5.14 -6.30 3.34
C ILE A 198 4.67 -7.71 3.00
N ASN A 199 3.36 -7.93 3.02
CA ASN A 199 2.75 -9.19 2.67
C ASN A 199 2.21 -9.13 1.23
N VAL A 200 2.81 -9.95 0.38
CA VAL A 200 2.42 -10.15 -1.02
C VAL A 200 1.42 -11.30 -1.04
N GLY A 201 0.13 -10.97 -1.18
CA GLY A 201 -0.95 -11.95 -1.21
C GLY A 201 -1.16 -12.61 -2.57
N SER A 202 -2.28 -13.31 -2.72
CA SER A 202 -2.64 -14.01 -3.96
C SER A 202 -2.80 -13.05 -5.15
N GLY A 203 -2.30 -13.47 -6.31
CA GLY A 203 -2.31 -12.71 -7.57
C GLY A 203 -1.44 -11.45 -7.54
N SER A 204 -0.63 -11.25 -6.50
CA SER A 204 0.14 -10.02 -6.32
C SER A 204 1.60 -10.15 -6.72
N ILE A 205 2.17 -9.01 -7.13
CA ILE A 205 3.58 -8.89 -7.50
C ILE A 205 4.17 -7.70 -6.74
N LEU A 206 5.25 -7.94 -5.99
CA LEU A 206 6.12 -6.88 -5.47
C LEU A 206 7.33 -6.75 -6.39
N GLU A 207 7.54 -5.58 -6.99
CA GLU A 207 8.67 -5.34 -7.89
C GLU A 207 9.62 -4.29 -7.31
N MET A 208 10.89 -4.64 -7.18
CA MET A 208 11.95 -3.78 -6.64
C MET A 208 13.09 -3.65 -7.64
N HIS A 209 13.58 -2.44 -7.85
CA HIS A 209 14.73 -2.16 -8.73
C HIS A 209 15.95 -1.76 -7.90
N PHE A 210 17.07 -2.42 -8.15
CA PHE A 210 18.35 -2.22 -7.46
C PHE A 210 19.31 -1.38 -8.31
N PRO A 211 20.22 -0.60 -7.68
CA PRO A 211 20.34 -0.40 -6.22
C PRO A 211 19.33 0.60 -5.64
N ASP A 212 18.63 1.36 -6.48
CA ASP A 212 17.85 2.55 -6.09
C ASP A 212 16.82 2.31 -4.99
N PHE A 213 16.16 1.16 -4.98
CA PHE A 213 15.04 0.87 -4.07
C PHE A 213 15.27 -0.36 -3.20
N SER A 214 16.52 -0.63 -2.83
CA SER A 214 16.82 -1.69 -1.87
C SER A 214 16.08 -1.46 -0.55
N PRO A 215 15.28 -2.42 -0.07
CA PRO A 215 14.71 -2.34 1.27
C PRO A 215 15.83 -2.33 2.31
N LYS A 216 15.60 -1.69 3.46
CA LYS A 216 16.51 -1.81 4.60
C LYS A 216 16.51 -3.26 5.12
N PRO A 217 17.63 -3.75 5.69
CA PRO A 217 17.78 -5.17 6.04
C PRO A 217 16.72 -5.76 6.99
N ASN A 218 16.04 -4.91 7.77
CA ASN A 218 15.03 -5.34 8.74
C ASN A 218 13.61 -5.45 8.14
N GLN A 219 13.37 -4.90 6.96
CA GLN A 219 12.08 -4.97 6.29
C GLN A 219 11.83 -6.41 5.82
N ILE A 220 10.72 -7.00 6.25
CA ILE A 220 10.35 -8.38 5.89
C ILE A 220 9.42 -8.35 4.69
N ILE A 221 9.63 -9.26 3.73
CA ILE A 221 8.71 -9.54 2.63
C ILE A 221 8.13 -10.95 2.83
N ASN A 222 6.82 -11.06 3.02
CA ASN A 222 6.11 -12.33 3.12
C ASN A 222 5.46 -12.68 1.77
N LEU A 223 5.70 -13.90 1.27
CA LEU A 223 5.01 -14.47 0.12
C LEU A 223 3.89 -15.39 0.63
N ASP A 224 2.67 -14.86 0.68
CA ASP A 224 1.60 -15.44 1.50
C ASP A 224 0.70 -16.43 0.74
N SER A 225 0.80 -16.47 -0.59
CA SER A 225 -0.01 -17.34 -1.43
C SER A 225 0.84 -18.00 -2.50
N SER A 226 0.40 -19.16 -3.02
CA SER A 226 1.13 -19.96 -4.02
C SER A 226 1.40 -19.25 -5.35
N ASP A 227 0.72 -18.14 -5.61
CA ASP A 227 0.83 -17.31 -6.81
C ASP A 227 1.45 -15.93 -6.54
N SER A 228 1.96 -15.69 -5.32
CA SER A 228 2.67 -14.47 -4.95
C SER A 228 4.05 -14.42 -5.62
N VAL A 229 4.44 -13.24 -6.10
CA VAL A 229 5.73 -13.04 -6.78
C VAL A 229 6.51 -11.88 -6.19
N LEU A 230 7.78 -12.12 -5.88
CA LEU A 230 8.77 -11.07 -5.69
C LEU A 230 9.61 -10.91 -6.95
N ARG A 231 9.68 -9.71 -7.53
CA ARG A 231 10.59 -9.35 -8.62
C ARG A 231 11.72 -8.47 -8.10
N ALA A 232 12.96 -8.90 -8.28
CA ALA A 232 14.15 -8.12 -7.98
C ALA A 232 14.93 -7.85 -9.28
N LEU A 233 14.90 -6.60 -9.73
CA LEU A 233 15.44 -6.13 -11.00
C LEU A 233 16.65 -5.22 -10.77
N GLY A 234 17.42 -4.91 -11.81
CA GLY A 234 18.67 -4.14 -11.74
C GLY A 234 19.86 -4.94 -11.21
N LEU A 235 19.81 -6.28 -11.27
CA LEU A 235 20.86 -7.14 -10.73
C LEU A 235 21.94 -7.53 -11.77
N GLU A 236 21.73 -7.23 -13.05
CA GLU A 236 22.71 -7.48 -14.13
C GLU A 236 24.01 -6.68 -13.92
N GLU A 237 23.88 -5.44 -13.46
CA GLU A 237 25.01 -4.57 -13.16
C GLU A 237 25.71 -4.97 -11.85
N LEU A 238 27.02 -4.69 -11.77
CA LEU A 238 27.76 -4.95 -10.53
C LEU A 238 27.40 -3.85 -9.53
N LEU A 239 26.79 -4.26 -8.42
CA LEU A 239 26.43 -3.35 -7.33
C LEU A 239 27.61 -3.20 -6.36
N ASP A 240 27.86 -1.98 -5.90
CA ASP A 240 28.88 -1.68 -4.88
C ASP A 240 28.59 -2.42 -3.56
N VAL A 241 27.31 -2.55 -3.25
CA VAL A 241 26.80 -3.26 -2.08
C VAL A 241 25.83 -4.33 -2.56
N ILE A 242 26.11 -5.59 -2.20
CA ILE A 242 25.23 -6.71 -2.55
C ILE A 242 23.98 -6.63 -1.66
N PRO A 243 22.78 -6.48 -2.25
CA PRO A 243 21.54 -6.40 -1.48
C PRO A 243 21.27 -7.70 -0.72
N VAL A 244 20.70 -7.54 0.48
CA VAL A 244 20.21 -8.63 1.32
C VAL A 244 18.72 -8.40 1.55
N ILE A 245 17.90 -9.32 1.05
CA ILE A 245 16.44 -9.21 1.08
C ILE A 245 15.90 -10.31 2.01
N LYS A 246 15.16 -9.91 3.04
CA LYS A 246 14.58 -10.85 4.00
C LYS A 246 13.22 -11.31 3.54
N ILE A 247 13.07 -12.62 3.36
CA ILE A 247 11.86 -13.24 2.82
C ILE A 247 11.35 -14.29 3.80
N THR A 248 10.03 -14.37 3.90
CA THR A 248 9.33 -15.48 4.56
C THR A 248 8.22 -16.00 3.64
N GLY A 249 7.78 -17.23 3.86
CA GLY A 249 6.74 -17.86 3.07
C GLY A 249 7.17 -18.46 1.74
N LEU A 250 8.45 -18.39 1.33
CA LEU A 250 8.91 -19.00 0.07
C LEU A 250 8.59 -20.51 0.05
N GLY A 251 7.91 -21.00 -0.99
CA GLY A 251 7.50 -22.40 -1.12
C GLY A 251 6.04 -22.56 -1.51
N GLY A 252 5.63 -23.81 -1.78
CA GLY A 252 4.24 -24.12 -2.12
C GLY A 252 3.72 -23.42 -3.39
N GLY A 253 4.62 -23.10 -4.34
CA GLY A 253 4.30 -22.56 -5.66
C GLY A 253 4.67 -21.10 -5.90
N ASN A 254 4.85 -20.29 -4.84
CA ASN A 254 5.23 -18.89 -4.99
C ASN A 254 6.67 -18.74 -5.47
N SER A 255 7.08 -17.52 -5.82
CA SER A 255 8.35 -17.37 -6.52
C SER A 255 9.08 -16.05 -6.34
N ILE A 256 10.39 -16.13 -6.58
CA ILE A 256 11.28 -14.98 -6.74
C ILE A 256 11.71 -14.93 -8.20
N GLU A 257 11.43 -13.82 -8.87
CA GLU A 257 11.88 -13.51 -10.22
C GLU A 257 13.02 -12.49 -10.17
N ILE A 258 14.07 -12.74 -10.95
CA ILE A 258 15.25 -11.89 -11.03
C ILE A 258 15.65 -11.68 -12.48
N ASP A 259 16.20 -10.50 -12.78
CA ASP A 259 16.64 -10.12 -14.12
C ASP A 259 18.07 -10.52 -14.43
N LEU A 260 18.58 -11.62 -13.87
CA LEU A 260 19.87 -12.15 -14.33
C LEU A 260 19.66 -12.94 -15.63
N PRO A 261 20.59 -12.88 -16.60
CA PRO A 261 20.51 -13.65 -17.83
C PRO A 261 20.47 -15.15 -17.51
N TYR A 262 19.50 -15.86 -18.09
CA TYR A 262 19.43 -17.32 -18.01
C TYR A 262 20.57 -17.94 -18.83
N GLU A 263 21.66 -18.28 -18.13
CA GLU A 263 22.80 -19.00 -18.67
C GLU A 263 23.27 -20.04 -17.64
N GLU A 264 24.07 -21.03 -18.07
CA GLU A 264 24.74 -21.99 -17.18
C GLU A 264 25.67 -21.33 -16.14
N SER A 265 25.88 -20.01 -16.26
CA SER A 265 26.72 -19.18 -15.40
C SER A 265 26.02 -18.69 -14.13
N ILE A 266 24.71 -18.94 -13.94
CA ILE A 266 24.02 -18.62 -12.68
C ILE A 266 24.46 -19.61 -11.60
N SER A 267 25.17 -19.08 -10.61
CA SER A 267 25.48 -19.82 -9.39
C SER A 267 24.38 -19.57 -8.36
N THR A 268 23.62 -20.60 -8.03
CA THR A 268 22.76 -20.61 -6.84
C THR A 268 23.48 -21.35 -5.71
N GLY A 269 23.32 -20.86 -4.48
CA GLY A 269 23.88 -21.51 -3.30
C GLY A 269 22.97 -21.28 -2.11
N TYR A 270 22.73 -22.31 -1.31
CA TYR A 270 21.91 -22.18 -0.10
C TYR A 270 22.70 -22.67 1.11
N CYS A 271 22.83 -21.79 2.11
CA CYS A 271 23.44 -22.14 3.39
C CYS A 271 22.35 -22.63 4.34
N THR A 272 22.30 -23.95 4.58
CA THR A 272 21.29 -24.58 5.45
C THR A 272 21.33 -24.10 6.90
N THR A 273 22.49 -23.61 7.37
CA THR A 273 22.67 -23.09 8.74
C THR A 273 22.09 -21.69 8.91
N THR A 274 22.31 -20.80 7.95
CA THR A 274 21.85 -19.40 8.04
C THR A 274 20.51 -19.17 7.35
N GLY A 275 20.09 -20.09 6.47
CA GLY A 275 18.92 -19.89 5.64
C GLY A 275 19.11 -18.88 4.51
N ARG A 276 20.37 -18.64 4.11
CA ARG A 276 20.69 -17.65 3.08
C ARG A 276 20.85 -18.32 1.72
N LEU A 277 20.02 -17.89 0.77
CA LEU A 277 20.12 -18.20 -0.64
C LEU A 277 20.94 -17.10 -1.34
N SER A 278 22.03 -17.46 -1.96
CA SER A 278 22.88 -16.58 -2.77
C SER A 278 22.63 -16.83 -4.25
N LEU A 279 22.50 -15.75 -5.02
CA LEU A 279 22.44 -15.80 -6.47
C LEU A 279 23.54 -14.94 -7.07
N GLY A 280 24.17 -15.44 -8.12
CA GLY A 280 25.29 -14.77 -8.75
C GLY A 280 25.53 -15.19 -10.20
N ILE A 281 26.41 -14.46 -10.88
CA ILE A 281 26.91 -14.80 -12.22
C ILE A 281 28.40 -15.08 -12.09
N ALA A 282 28.87 -16.19 -12.69
CA ALA A 282 30.30 -16.56 -12.71
C ALA A 282 30.95 -16.54 -11.32
N HIS A 283 30.25 -17.11 -10.33
CA HIS A 283 30.64 -17.18 -8.91
C HIS A 283 30.72 -15.84 -8.16
N LYS A 284 30.23 -14.73 -8.75
CA LYS A 284 30.08 -13.45 -8.06
C LYS A 284 28.63 -13.24 -7.66
N ASN A 285 28.38 -13.16 -6.35
CA ASN A 285 27.06 -12.91 -5.79
C ASN A 285 26.54 -11.53 -6.24
N ARG A 286 25.26 -11.50 -6.63
CA ARG A 286 24.52 -10.31 -7.05
C ARG A 286 23.44 -9.93 -6.04
N VAL A 287 22.89 -10.92 -5.34
CA VAL A 287 21.87 -10.72 -4.30
C VAL A 287 21.92 -11.87 -3.30
N PHE A 288 21.54 -11.57 -2.06
CA PHE A 288 21.22 -12.57 -1.06
C PHE A 288 19.76 -12.48 -0.66
N PHE A 289 19.13 -13.64 -0.55
CA PHE A 289 17.80 -13.80 0.03
C PHE A 289 17.93 -14.55 1.36
N GLU A 290 17.46 -13.94 2.44
CA GLU A 290 17.36 -14.61 3.74
C GLU A 290 15.97 -15.22 3.86
N VAL A 291 15.84 -16.49 3.46
CA VAL A 291 14.57 -17.24 3.42
C VAL A 291 14.33 -18.09 4.66
N GLY A 292 15.33 -18.19 5.54
CA GLY A 292 15.31 -19.01 6.75
C GLY A 292 15.87 -20.43 6.52
N PRO A 293 16.31 -21.12 7.60
CA PRO A 293 16.87 -22.47 7.52
C PRO A 293 15.79 -23.52 7.15
N GLY A 294 16.17 -24.78 6.97
CA GLY A 294 15.21 -25.90 6.88
C GLY A 294 14.73 -26.29 5.48
N TYR A 295 15.14 -25.57 4.42
CA TYR A 295 14.93 -26.01 3.05
C TYR A 295 15.97 -27.06 2.65
N ASN A 296 15.60 -28.02 1.78
CA ASN A 296 16.61 -28.84 1.12
C ASN A 296 17.11 -28.13 -0.14
N VAL A 297 18.42 -28.17 -0.36
CA VAL A 297 19.07 -27.52 -1.51
C VAL A 297 18.51 -28.07 -2.84
N SER A 298 18.12 -29.33 -2.89
CA SER A 298 17.56 -30.01 -4.06
C SER A 298 16.18 -29.48 -4.51
N ASP A 299 15.47 -28.80 -3.62
CA ASP A 299 14.07 -28.41 -3.85
C ASP A 299 13.99 -27.03 -4.52
N PHE A 300 15.08 -26.26 -4.48
CA PHE A 300 15.21 -25.02 -5.23
C PHE A 300 15.32 -25.31 -6.72
N LYS A 301 14.34 -24.82 -7.48
CA LYS A 301 14.32 -24.90 -8.93
C LYS A 301 14.50 -23.53 -9.53
N THR A 302 15.32 -23.46 -10.57
CA THR A 302 15.50 -22.27 -11.40
C THR A 302 14.90 -22.53 -12.77
N GLN A 303 14.06 -21.61 -13.25
CA GLN A 303 13.42 -21.69 -14.55
C GLN A 303 13.62 -20.38 -15.30
N LYS A 304 13.74 -20.44 -16.63
CA LYS A 304 13.79 -19.25 -17.48
C LYS A 304 12.42 -18.56 -17.53
N THR A 305 12.42 -17.24 -17.43
CA THR A 305 11.24 -16.40 -17.67
C THR A 305 11.54 -15.34 -18.73
N LEU A 306 10.53 -14.53 -19.06
CA LEU A 306 10.71 -13.35 -19.90
C LEU A 306 11.57 -12.27 -19.25
N VAL A 307 11.57 -12.22 -17.90
CA VAL A 307 12.30 -11.22 -17.10
C VAL A 307 13.74 -11.69 -16.83
N GLY A 308 13.98 -13.00 -16.82
CA GLY A 308 15.30 -13.58 -16.57
C GLY A 308 15.14 -14.98 -15.99
N ASN A 309 15.24 -15.08 -14.67
CA ASN A 309 15.14 -16.33 -13.92
C ASN A 309 14.02 -16.27 -12.89
N LYS A 310 13.36 -17.41 -12.68
CA LYS A 310 12.38 -17.65 -11.63
C LYS A 310 12.88 -18.75 -10.71
N ILE A 311 12.81 -18.49 -9.42
CA ILE A 311 13.17 -19.43 -8.36
C ILE A 311 11.92 -19.84 -7.63
N THR A 312 11.73 -21.14 -7.50
CA THR A 312 10.62 -21.76 -6.76
C THR A 312 11.16 -22.83 -5.83
N VAL A 313 10.38 -23.14 -4.80
CA VAL A 313 10.54 -24.33 -3.97
C VAL A 313 9.22 -25.10 -4.04
N ASP A 314 9.30 -26.40 -4.37
CA ASP A 314 8.09 -27.25 -4.49
C ASP A 314 7.37 -27.40 -3.14
N ASP A 315 8.15 -27.73 -2.10
CA ASP A 315 7.62 -27.94 -0.76
C ASP A 315 7.14 -26.62 -0.11
N PRO A 316 6.17 -26.70 0.81
CA PRO A 316 5.76 -25.54 1.60
C PRO A 316 6.93 -24.93 2.39
N SER A 317 6.79 -23.64 2.73
CA SER A 317 7.78 -22.99 3.60
C SER A 317 7.92 -23.76 4.93
N PRO A 318 9.14 -24.06 5.39
CA PRO A 318 9.37 -24.76 6.65
C PRO A 318 9.08 -23.90 7.89
N HIS A 319 8.82 -22.60 7.70
CA HIS A 319 8.50 -21.66 8.77
C HIS A 319 7.17 -20.97 8.52
N GLU A 320 6.41 -20.79 9.58
CA GLU A 320 5.27 -19.87 9.55
C GLU A 320 5.78 -18.42 9.45
N PRO A 321 5.04 -17.54 8.74
CA PRO A 321 5.39 -16.13 8.71
C PRO A 321 5.29 -15.52 10.12
N PRO A 322 6.13 -14.52 10.46
CA PRO A 322 6.03 -13.81 11.73
C PRO A 322 4.62 -13.24 11.93
N LEU A 323 4.13 -13.19 13.18
CA LEU A 323 2.81 -12.61 13.49
C LEU A 323 2.66 -11.18 12.96
N ALA A 324 3.74 -10.41 12.88
CA ALA A 324 3.78 -9.07 12.30
C ALA A 324 3.49 -9.01 10.79
N CYS A 325 3.56 -10.16 10.09
CA CYS A 325 3.23 -10.28 8.67
C CYS A 325 1.82 -10.79 8.42
N LYS A 326 1.06 -11.13 9.47
CA LYS A 326 -0.29 -11.66 9.33
C LYS A 326 -1.22 -10.56 8.81
N CYS A 327 -1.98 -10.91 7.77
CA CYS A 327 -2.98 -10.03 7.18
C CYS A 327 -4.38 -10.58 7.46
N ASP A 328 -5.33 -9.67 7.65
CA ASP A 328 -6.75 -10.05 7.67
C ASP A 328 -7.18 -10.44 6.25
N THR A 329 -7.75 -11.63 6.12
CA THR A 329 -8.25 -12.15 4.84
C THR A 329 -9.63 -11.62 4.50
N ASP A 330 -10.38 -11.21 5.52
CA ASP A 330 -11.74 -10.69 5.38
C ASP A 330 -11.68 -9.18 5.19
N PHE A 331 -12.21 -8.71 4.07
CA PHE A 331 -12.34 -7.28 3.84
C PHE A 331 -13.40 -6.71 4.79
N TYR A 332 -13.05 -5.63 5.48
CA TYR A 332 -13.97 -5.01 6.43
C TYR A 332 -15.22 -4.47 5.71
N SER A 333 -16.39 -5.03 6.04
CA SER A 333 -17.67 -4.46 5.61
C SER A 333 -18.02 -3.26 6.48
N ALA A 334 -18.18 -2.09 5.88
CA ALA A 334 -18.73 -0.93 6.58
C ALA A 334 -20.11 -1.30 7.20
N PRO A 335 -20.47 -0.74 8.36
CA PRO A 335 -21.80 -0.96 8.92
C PRO A 335 -22.85 -0.57 7.87
N ALA A 336 -23.78 -1.48 7.56
CA ALA A 336 -24.94 -1.13 6.75
C ALA A 336 -25.68 0.02 7.45
N ALA A 337 -26.18 0.99 6.67
CA ALA A 337 -27.11 1.96 7.20
C ALA A 337 -28.28 1.16 7.80
N ASN A 338 -28.44 1.18 9.12
CA ASN A 338 -29.64 0.62 9.73
C ASN A 338 -30.82 1.37 9.13
N SER A 339 -31.68 0.65 8.40
CA SER A 339 -32.89 1.16 7.74
C SER A 339 -33.98 1.67 8.71
N SER A 340 -33.61 2.01 9.94
CA SER A 340 -34.52 2.31 11.05
C SER A 340 -34.35 3.70 11.65
N GLN A 341 -33.67 4.64 10.99
CA GLN A 341 -33.71 6.07 11.36
C GLN A 341 -33.64 6.98 10.12
N VAL A 342 -34.69 6.98 9.30
CA VAL A 342 -35.05 8.18 8.53
C VAL A 342 -36.11 8.90 9.37
N PRO A 343 -35.80 10.03 10.02
CA PRO A 343 -36.85 10.90 10.53
C PRO A 343 -37.57 11.46 9.32
N SER A 344 -38.85 11.13 9.17
CA SER A 344 -39.76 11.83 8.27
C SER A 344 -39.71 13.32 8.62
N ILE A 345 -39.32 14.15 7.65
CA ILE A 345 -39.52 15.61 7.70
C ILE A 345 -40.94 15.92 7.27
#